data_AF-A0A7C1PDQ5-F1
#
_entry.id   AF-A0A7C1PDQ5-F1
#
_cell.length_a   1.000
_cell.length_b   1.000
_cell.length_c   1.000
_cell.angle_alpha   90.00
_cell.angle_beta   90.00
_cell.angle_gamma   90.00
#
_symmetry.space_group_name_H-M   'P 1'
#
loop_
_entity.id
_entity.type
_entity.pdbx_description
1 polymer ?
#
loop_
_entity_poly.entity_id
_entity_poly.type
_entity_poly.pdbx_seq_one_letter_code
_entity_poly.pdbx_strand_id
1 'polypeptide(L)'
;MAISKAARTELAAWADAEALARYVLSKQGSDGGYLSFQFMDMFESSAEDTYYAVSTLLALGVEPPRAGDTVEFLKGLQGAEGSYSSVEVAFYALKALRLLGSAPRDPRGAAAFLR
;
A
#
# COMPACT_ATOMS: atom_id res chain seq x y z
N MET A 1 -4.01 -7.74 -8.84
CA MET A 1 -4.54 -7.73 -10.23
C MET A 1 -3.60 -6.85 -11.03
N ALA A 2 -2.84 -7.40 -11.97
CA ALA A 2 -1.92 -6.61 -12.79
C ALA A 2 -2.72 -5.82 -13.84
N ILE A 3 -2.35 -4.56 -14.12
CA ILE A 3 -2.96 -3.84 -15.26
C ILE A 3 -2.67 -4.58 -16.55
N SER A 4 -3.67 -4.55 -17.45
CA SER A 4 -3.57 -5.14 -18.78
C SER A 4 -2.42 -4.53 -19.57
N LYS A 5 -1.88 -5.30 -20.52
CA LYS A 5 -0.85 -4.82 -21.45
C LYS A 5 -1.26 -3.52 -22.15
N ALA A 6 -2.54 -3.40 -22.51
CA ALA A 6 -3.12 -2.20 -23.14
C ALA A 6 -3.02 -0.97 -22.22
N ALA A 7 -3.39 -1.10 -20.94
CA ALA A 7 -3.31 0.00 -19.98
C ALA A 7 -1.86 0.47 -19.74
N ARG A 8 -0.89 -0.45 -19.76
CA ARG A 8 0.54 -0.08 -19.68
C ARG A 8 1.01 0.70 -20.91
N THR A 9 0.55 0.31 -22.09
CA THR A 9 0.87 1.01 -23.35
C THR A 9 0.28 2.43 -23.36
N GLU A 10 -0.95 2.60 -22.89
CA GLU A 10 -1.55 3.93 -22.73
C GLU A 10 -0.79 4.80 -21.72
N LEU A 11 -0.42 4.24 -20.56
CA LEU A 11 0.35 4.97 -19.55
C LEU A 11 1.70 5.47 -20.10
N ALA A 12 2.40 4.62 -20.85
CA ALA A 12 3.69 4.97 -21.45
C ALA A 12 3.58 6.06 -22.54
N ALA A 13 2.37 6.35 -23.06
CA ALA A 13 2.17 7.38 -24.06
C ALA A 13 2.14 8.81 -23.48
N TRP A 14 1.87 8.97 -22.17
CA TRP A 14 1.74 10.28 -21.53
C TRP A 14 2.48 10.42 -20.19
N ALA A 15 3.07 9.36 -19.64
CA ALA A 15 3.84 9.39 -18.42
C ALA A 15 5.18 8.65 -18.54
N ASP A 16 6.22 9.19 -17.92
CA ASP A 16 7.48 8.48 -17.70
C ASP A 16 7.30 7.47 -16.56
N ALA A 17 7.10 6.21 -16.93
CA ALA A 17 6.88 5.10 -16.00
C ALA A 17 8.05 4.90 -15.03
N GLU A 18 9.29 5.15 -15.47
CA GLU A 18 10.47 4.99 -14.63
C GLU A 18 10.58 6.13 -13.62
N ALA A 19 10.34 7.37 -14.05
CA ALA A 19 10.27 8.51 -13.15
C ALA A 19 9.15 8.36 -12.12
N LEU A 20 7.98 7.86 -12.54
CA LEU A 20 6.86 7.58 -11.64
C LEU A 20 7.23 6.50 -10.60
N ALA A 21 7.83 5.40 -11.04
CA ALA A 21 8.29 4.36 -10.12
C ALA A 21 9.31 4.92 -9.13
N ARG A 22 10.33 5.65 -9.59
CA ARG A 22 11.33 6.30 -8.71
C ARG A 22 10.67 7.24 -7.70
N TYR A 23 9.69 8.03 -8.12
CA TYR A 23 8.95 8.90 -7.22
C TYR A 23 8.24 8.09 -6.13
N VAL A 24 7.43 7.09 -6.50
CA VAL A 24 6.70 6.26 -5.53
C VAL A 24 7.65 5.53 -4.59
N LEU A 25 8.75 4.98 -5.11
CA LEU A 25 9.77 4.30 -4.30
C LEU A 25 10.42 5.23 -3.27
N SER A 26 10.61 6.51 -3.61
CA SER A 26 11.18 7.50 -2.67
C SER A 26 10.26 7.86 -1.51
N LYS A 27 8.99 7.41 -1.54
CA LYS A 27 7.99 7.66 -0.50
C LYS A 27 7.93 6.58 0.58
N GLN A 28 8.72 5.51 0.48
CA GLN A 28 8.72 4.45 1.49
C GLN A 28 9.50 4.89 2.75
N GLY A 29 8.84 4.76 3.90
CA GLY A 29 9.40 5.08 5.20
C GLY A 29 10.33 4.01 5.77
N SER A 30 10.96 4.35 6.90
CA SER A 30 11.71 3.38 7.70
C SER A 30 10.80 2.29 8.30
N ASP A 31 9.54 2.65 8.61
CA ASP A 31 8.50 1.74 9.11
C ASP A 31 7.94 0.76 8.07
N GLY A 32 8.28 0.94 6.78
CA GLY A 32 7.84 0.09 5.67
C GLY A 32 6.55 0.57 4.99
N GLY A 33 5.84 1.55 5.54
CA GLY A 33 4.71 2.20 4.90
C GLY A 33 5.14 3.28 3.91
N TYR A 34 4.18 3.95 3.29
CA TYR A 34 4.41 5.05 2.35
C TYR A 34 3.67 6.31 2.78
N LEU A 35 4.22 7.46 2.36
CA LEU A 35 3.64 8.79 2.55
C LEU A 35 3.74 9.62 1.27
N SER A 36 2.61 10.08 0.73
CA SER A 36 2.60 10.90 -0.49
C SER A 36 3.13 12.32 -0.23
N PHE A 37 2.70 12.93 0.87
CA PHE A 37 3.03 14.30 1.24
C PHE A 37 3.69 14.37 2.63
N GLN A 38 4.92 14.86 2.69
CA GLN A 38 5.64 15.12 3.93
C GLN A 38 5.53 16.61 4.27
N PHE A 39 5.06 16.94 5.48
CA PHE A 39 5.07 18.30 5.99
C PHE A 39 6.23 18.48 6.97
N MET A 40 7.23 19.28 6.59
CA MET A 40 8.48 19.43 7.36
C MET A 40 9.16 18.07 7.61
N ASP A 41 9.62 17.82 8.83
CA ASP A 41 10.27 16.58 9.25
C ASP A 41 9.28 15.51 9.77
N MET A 42 7.98 15.76 9.66
CA MET A 42 6.97 14.78 10.04
C MET A 42 6.76 13.76 8.91
N PHE A 43 7.22 12.55 9.16
CA PHE A 43 6.95 11.39 8.32
C PHE A 43 5.98 10.45 9.05
N GLU A 44 4.75 10.35 8.56
CA GLU A 44 3.75 9.41 9.07
C GLU A 44 3.17 8.61 7.89
N SER A 45 3.54 7.33 7.79
CA SER A 45 2.96 6.45 6.79
C SER A 45 1.45 6.27 7.02
N SER A 46 0.67 6.22 5.94
CA SER A 46 -0.77 5.97 6.01
C SER A 46 -1.16 4.68 5.29
N ALA A 47 -2.29 4.08 5.69
CA ALA A 47 -2.83 2.91 5.01
C ALA A 47 -3.16 3.21 3.54
N GLU A 48 -3.73 4.40 3.29
CA GLU A 48 -4.13 4.88 1.98
C GLU A 48 -2.93 5.05 1.04
N ASP A 49 -1.94 5.84 1.45
CA ASP A 49 -0.74 6.08 0.64
C ASP A 49 0.01 4.77 0.38
N THR A 50 0.08 3.90 1.38
CA THR A 50 0.69 2.56 1.25
C THR A 50 -0.04 1.71 0.22
N TYR A 51 -1.37 1.70 0.24
CA TYR A 51 -2.16 1.00 -0.76
C TYR A 51 -1.92 1.53 -2.17
N TYR A 52 -1.99 2.84 -2.37
CA TYR A 52 -1.80 3.44 -3.69
C TYR A 52 -0.36 3.28 -4.19
N ALA A 53 0.65 3.36 -3.32
CA ALA A 53 2.03 3.09 -3.68
C ALA A 53 2.20 1.65 -4.18
N VAL A 54 1.76 0.65 -3.40
CA VAL A 54 1.83 -0.77 -3.77
C VAL A 54 1.07 -1.03 -5.07
N SER A 55 -0.17 -0.52 -5.17
CA SER A 55 -0.99 -0.66 -6.38
C SER A 55 -0.32 -0.07 -7.60
N THR A 56 0.28 1.12 -7.47
CA THR A 56 0.97 1.82 -8.57
C THR A 56 2.23 1.07 -9.00
N LEU A 57 3.05 0.60 -8.07
CA LEU A 57 4.26 -0.17 -8.41
C LEU A 57 3.90 -1.46 -9.15
N LEU A 58 2.95 -2.24 -8.62
CA LEU A 58 2.50 -3.48 -9.26
C LEU A 58 1.84 -3.22 -10.62
N ALA A 59 1.16 -2.08 -10.77
CA ALA A 59 0.61 -1.64 -12.03
C ALA A 59 1.73 -1.37 -13.06
N LEU A 60 2.79 -0.68 -12.65
CA LEU A 60 3.98 -0.45 -13.46
C LEU A 60 4.80 -1.73 -13.72
N GLY A 61 4.45 -2.86 -13.10
CA GLY A 61 5.23 -4.09 -13.18
C GLY A 61 6.52 -4.05 -12.35
N VAL A 62 6.56 -3.17 -11.35
CA VAL A 62 7.65 -3.03 -10.39
C VAL A 62 7.23 -3.72 -9.10
N GLU A 63 8.05 -4.65 -8.62
CA GLU A 63 7.82 -5.27 -7.32
C GLU A 63 8.17 -4.26 -6.20
N PRO A 64 7.29 -4.06 -5.20
CA PRO A 64 7.59 -3.17 -4.08
C PRO A 64 8.84 -3.64 -3.31
N PRO A 65 9.85 -2.77 -3.12
CA PRO A 65 10.99 -3.10 -2.29
C PRO A 65 10.53 -3.28 -0.84
N ARG A 66 11.26 -4.12 -0.08
CA ARG A 66 10.96 -4.36 1.34
C ARG A 66 9.49 -4.74 1.59
N ALA A 67 8.87 -5.50 0.68
CA ALA A 67 7.46 -5.89 0.78
C ALA A 67 7.11 -6.55 2.13
N GLY A 68 8.06 -7.26 2.76
CA GLY A 68 7.89 -7.81 4.11
C GLY A 68 7.66 -6.73 5.18
N ASP A 69 8.44 -5.64 5.14
CA ASP A 69 8.29 -4.52 6.08
C ASP A 69 6.95 -3.81 5.87
N THR A 70 6.54 -3.64 4.60
CA THR A 70 5.21 -3.11 4.26
C THR A 70 4.09 -4.01 4.80
N VAL A 71 4.23 -5.34 4.70
CA VAL A 71 3.26 -6.27 5.28
C VAL A 71 3.18 -6.11 6.81
N GLU A 72 4.32 -5.97 7.49
CA GLU A 72 4.34 -5.82 8.94
C GLU A 72 3.77 -4.46 9.39
N PHE A 73 4.05 -3.37 8.67
CA PHE A 73 3.37 -2.08 8.86
C PHE A 73 1.85 -2.23 8.78
N LEU A 74 1.35 -2.81 7.69
CA LEU A 74 -0.08 -2.97 7.44
C LEU A 74 -0.79 -3.86 8.47
N LYS A 75 -0.12 -4.93 8.94
CA LYS A 75 -0.62 -5.77 10.04
C LYS A 75 -0.58 -5.01 11.38
N GLY A 76 0.38 -4.12 11.57
CA GLY A 76 0.51 -3.26 12.74
C GLY A 76 -0.67 -2.30 12.92
N LEU A 77 -1.34 -1.93 11.81
CA LEU A 77 -2.55 -1.10 11.84
C LEU A 77 -3.77 -1.82 12.44
N GLN A 78 -3.72 -3.14 12.60
CA GLN A 78 -4.78 -3.90 13.24
C GLN A 78 -4.51 -4.04 14.75
N GLY A 79 -5.47 -3.56 15.54
CA GLY A 79 -5.47 -3.66 17.00
C GLY A 79 -5.56 -5.10 17.50
N ALA A 80 -5.30 -5.29 18.81
CA ALA A 80 -5.24 -6.61 19.44
C ALA A 80 -6.55 -7.41 19.36
N GLU A 81 -7.70 -6.73 19.33
CA GLU A 81 -9.04 -7.34 19.17
C GLU A 81 -9.51 -7.40 17.71
N GLY A 82 -8.58 -7.19 16.76
CA GLY A 82 -8.84 -7.24 15.33
C GLY A 82 -9.49 -5.99 14.74
N SER A 83 -9.66 -4.93 15.54
CA SER A 83 -10.19 -3.62 15.14
C SER A 83 -9.19 -2.79 14.33
N TYR A 84 -9.71 -1.77 13.65
CA TYR A 84 -8.94 -0.71 13.00
C TYR A 84 -9.41 0.64 13.53
N SER A 85 -8.62 1.69 13.32
CA SER A 85 -9.01 3.05 13.71
C SER A 85 -10.21 3.59 12.91
N SER A 86 -10.42 3.10 11.69
CA SER A 86 -11.58 3.41 10.85
C SER A 86 -11.82 2.33 9.80
N VAL A 87 -13.02 2.34 9.18
CA VAL A 87 -13.36 1.49 8.04
C VAL A 87 -12.46 1.77 6.83
N GLU A 88 -12.06 3.03 6.65
CA GLU A 88 -11.13 3.45 5.60
C GLU A 88 -9.74 2.82 5.77
N VAL A 89 -9.18 2.89 6.99
CA VAL A 89 -7.89 2.25 7.31
C VAL A 89 -7.98 0.75 7.12
N ALA A 90 -9.06 0.11 7.58
CA ALA A 90 -9.31 -1.31 7.35
C ALA A 90 -9.35 -1.65 5.85
N PHE A 91 -10.08 -0.86 5.05
CA PHE A 91 -10.22 -1.09 3.61
C PHE A 91 -8.86 -1.05 2.92
N TYR A 92 -8.08 0.01 3.11
CA TYR A 92 -6.80 0.17 2.42
C TYR A 92 -5.77 -0.84 2.91
N ALA A 93 -5.70 -1.12 4.21
CA ALA A 93 -4.77 -2.10 4.74
C ALA A 93 -5.04 -3.51 4.19
N LEU A 94 -6.30 -3.94 4.17
CA LEU A 94 -6.69 -5.25 3.65
C LEU A 94 -6.47 -5.36 2.14
N LYS A 95 -6.71 -4.29 1.38
CA LYS A 95 -6.47 -4.26 -0.07
C LYS A 95 -4.98 -4.36 -0.37
N ALA A 96 -4.14 -3.61 0.34
CA ALA A 96 -2.69 -3.65 0.17
C ALA A 96 -2.12 -5.02 0.55
N LEU A 97 -2.52 -5.58 1.70
CA LEU A 97 -2.14 -6.94 2.11
C LEU A 97 -2.51 -7.97 1.04
N ARG A 98 -3.72 -7.89 0.48
CA ARG A 98 -4.15 -8.78 -0.60
C ARG A 98 -3.29 -8.63 -1.86
N LEU A 99 -2.88 -7.42 -2.23
CA LEU A 99 -1.98 -7.18 -3.35
C LEU A 99 -0.60 -7.82 -3.12
N LEU A 100 -0.12 -7.80 -1.88
CA LEU A 100 1.15 -8.39 -1.44
C LEU A 100 1.04 -9.89 -1.13
N GLY A 101 -0.12 -10.52 -1.34
CA GLY A 101 -0.34 -11.94 -1.07
C GLY A 101 -0.35 -12.32 0.42
N SER A 102 -0.60 -11.36 1.31
CA SER A 102 -0.68 -11.57 2.76
C SER A 102 -2.11 -11.46 3.28
N ALA A 103 -2.34 -12.03 4.47
CA ALA A 103 -3.54 -11.85 5.28
C ALA A 103 -3.31 -10.78 6.37
N PRO A 104 -4.39 -10.19 6.93
CA PRO A 104 -4.31 -9.40 8.16
C PRO A 104 -3.87 -10.26 9.35
N ARG A 105 -3.47 -9.61 10.45
CA ARG A 105 -3.03 -10.26 11.70
C ARG A 105 -4.11 -11.17 12.28
N ASP A 106 -5.36 -10.69 12.29
CA ASP A 106 -6.55 -11.45 12.67
C ASP A 106 -7.63 -11.31 11.58
N PRO A 107 -7.75 -12.29 10.66
CA PRO A 107 -8.78 -12.29 9.62
C PRO A 107 -10.20 -12.35 10.17
N ARG A 108 -10.44 -12.98 11.33
CA ARG A 108 -11.78 -13.08 11.91
C ARG A 108 -12.18 -11.75 12.54
N GLY A 109 -11.26 -11.13 13.29
CA GLY A 109 -11.45 -9.80 13.86
C GLY A 109 -11.67 -8.73 12.78
N ALA A 110 -10.90 -8.76 11.68
CA ALA A 110 -11.11 -7.87 10.55
C ALA A 110 -12.51 -8.03 9.93
N ALA A 111 -12.97 -9.27 9.76
CA ALA A 111 -14.31 -9.55 9.26
C ALA A 111 -15.41 -9.13 10.24
N ALA A 112 -15.17 -9.21 11.55
CA ALA A 112 -16.11 -8.75 12.57
C ALA A 112 -16.19 -7.21 12.60
N PHE A 113 -15.06 -6.51 12.43
CA PHE A 113 -15.00 -5.05 12.40
C PHE A 113 -15.78 -4.43 11.22
N LEU A 114 -15.85 -5.14 10.08
CA LEU A 114 -16.51 -4.66 8.85
C LEU A 114 -17.99 -5.06 8.73
N ARG A 115 -18.56 -5.72 9.75
CA ARG A 115 -19.98 -6.12 9.78
C ARG A 115 -20.82 -5.10 10.54
#